data_AF-A0A3D2KFI5-F1
#
_entry.id   AF-A0A3D2KFI5-F1
#
_cell.length_a   1.000
_cell.length_b   1.000
_cell.length_c   1.000
_cell.angle_alpha   90.00
_cell.angle_beta   90.00
_cell.angle_gamma   90.00
#
_symmetry.space_group_name_H-M   'P 1'
#
loop_
_entity.id
_entity.type
_entity.pdbx_description
1 polymer ?
#
loop_
_entity_poly.entity_id
_entity_poly.type
_entity_poly.pdbx_seq_one_letter_code
_entity_poly.pdbx_strand_id
1 'polypeptide(L)'
;MEKKDKYTSDNEIEILDWDSIVGDNSKSKKKAESDNRAQKIQIPNLTPANKETDLTEESEQKVKKKHEKATWKDWVIRIGIACCILCGMYLTVVYSKIPFIAKWRTIYIETAMTTNSHQWLATLFFPQSVIDEVMANRQKNLDKQANADSHWEEELEDLSTKDFFDIYWELDSDSVKQYFKEHKELTKDGYDNIQIEDFDEKLGLETVNGDSILVIDTLNHLLIVAVEGDGFKGKLAIEKNPDQVELAKSSALGSYGQEAGSFGESLDALLVVNASGFKDVDGVGTGGQVKGSMIIDGVEYGSPSKDATWRFCGMKKNNLMYVSSYPADDVENYKWGVEFLPSLIVDGKSVVDGTFGMGIQPRTTIGQSKRGDILMLVIDGRQVGYSLGCTVEDCKNILMDYKAYQAMNMDGGSSSVMWYNGNYITKSCSVTGLGRYMPDALVIKKASQLEEETVIKAKPGK
;
A
#
# COMPACT_ATOMS: atom_id res chain seq x y z
N MET A 1 -38.03 35.85 21.56
CA MET A 1 -36.71 35.82 22.21
C MET A 1 -36.07 34.49 21.86
N GLU A 2 -35.05 34.52 21.01
CA GLU A 2 -34.23 33.35 20.69
C GLU A 2 -33.39 32.94 21.90
N LYS A 3 -33.10 31.64 22.03
CA LYS A 3 -31.82 31.18 22.60
C LYS A 3 -31.09 30.43 21.51
N LYS A 4 -29.88 30.91 21.18
CA LYS A 4 -28.93 30.25 20.28
C LYS A 4 -27.97 29.46 21.15
N ASP A 5 -28.04 28.13 21.08
CA ASP A 5 -26.94 27.30 21.55
C ASP A 5 -26.07 26.95 20.34
N LYS A 6 -24.85 27.48 20.32
CA LYS A 6 -23.81 27.08 19.37
C LYS A 6 -23.20 25.78 19.86
N TYR A 7 -23.31 24.72 19.07
CA TYR A 7 -22.35 23.62 19.12
C TYR A 7 -21.40 23.72 17.93
N THR A 8 -20.10 23.73 18.22
CA THR A 8 -19.02 23.75 17.24
C THR A 8 -18.85 22.37 16.59
N SER A 9 -18.42 22.37 15.34
CA SER A 9 -18.18 21.18 14.53
C SER A 9 -16.71 20.75 14.67
N ASP A 10 -16.44 19.85 15.61
CA ASP A 10 -15.11 19.24 15.78
C ASP A 10 -15.20 17.77 15.36
N ASN A 11 -14.68 17.46 14.17
CA ASN A 11 -14.50 16.11 13.63
C ASN A 11 -13.10 16.05 13.03
N GLU A 12 -12.11 15.80 13.87
CA GLU A 12 -10.71 15.74 13.49
C GLU A 12 -10.37 14.40 12.84
N ILE A 13 -9.57 14.46 11.77
CA ILE A 13 -8.77 13.32 11.30
C ILE A 13 -7.34 13.63 11.69
N GLU A 14 -6.92 13.15 12.85
CA GLU A 14 -5.50 13.21 13.22
C GLU A 14 -4.70 12.26 12.32
N ILE A 15 -3.86 12.86 11.47
CA ILE A 15 -2.78 12.15 10.78
C ILE A 15 -1.58 12.20 11.73
N LEU A 16 -1.08 11.03 12.11
CA LEU A 16 -0.05 10.82 13.13
C LEU A 16 1.14 11.80 13.02
N ASP A 17 1.48 12.38 14.17
CA ASP A 17 2.61 13.31 14.32
C ASP A 17 3.95 12.57 14.25
N TRP A 18 4.88 13.11 13.45
CA TRP A 18 6.16 12.49 13.13
C TRP A 18 7.22 12.65 14.25
N ASP A 19 6.99 13.54 15.21
CA ASP A 19 7.97 13.87 16.26
C ASP A 19 8.14 12.76 17.33
N SER A 20 7.31 11.70 17.31
CA SER A 20 7.40 10.57 18.24
C SER A 20 8.60 9.61 17.98
N ILE A 21 9.33 9.77 16.87
CA ILE A 21 10.40 8.83 16.45
C ILE A 21 11.82 9.35 16.75
N VAL A 22 12.01 10.60 17.17
CA VAL A 22 13.34 11.19 17.47
C VAL A 22 13.50 11.54 18.96
N GLY A 23 13.64 10.51 19.79
CA GLY A 23 13.92 10.65 21.23
C GLY A 23 15.33 11.17 21.53
N ASP A 24 15.42 12.31 22.23
CA ASP A 24 16.65 12.97 22.68
C ASP A 24 17.64 12.02 23.39
N ASN A 25 18.83 11.86 22.80
CA ASN A 25 19.91 11.06 23.39
C ASN A 25 20.94 11.95 24.11
N SER A 26 20.47 12.74 25.08
CA SER A 26 21.31 13.58 25.93
C SER A 26 21.52 12.97 27.34
N LYS A 27 22.79 12.85 27.72
CA LYS A 27 23.32 12.51 29.07
C LYS A 27 23.42 11.02 29.47
N SER A 28 24.55 10.41 29.13
CA SER A 28 25.28 9.61 30.13
C SER A 28 26.81 9.87 30.04
N LYS A 29 27.38 10.49 31.09
CA LYS A 29 28.83 10.66 31.26
C LYS A 29 29.31 9.83 32.45
N LYS A 30 30.28 8.94 32.21
CA LYS A 30 31.33 8.48 33.15
C LYS A 30 32.37 7.71 32.30
N LYS A 31 33.46 8.37 31.91
CA LYS A 31 34.75 8.48 32.62
C LYS A 31 35.63 7.22 32.45
N ALA A 32 36.59 7.31 31.53
CA ALA A 32 37.86 6.59 31.58
C ALA A 32 38.96 7.56 31.10
N GLU A 33 40.03 7.70 31.87
CA GLU A 33 41.19 8.55 31.57
C GLU A 33 42.27 7.74 30.86
N SER A 34 42.99 8.33 29.91
CA SER A 34 44.44 8.63 30.06
C SER A 34 45.08 9.08 28.74
N ASP A 35 45.90 10.14 28.82
CA ASP A 35 46.82 10.53 27.76
C ASP A 35 48.00 9.56 27.65
N ASN A 36 48.56 9.40 26.44
CA ASN A 36 50.02 9.54 26.34
C ASN A 36 50.53 9.95 24.95
N ARG A 37 51.73 10.55 24.94
CA ARG A 37 52.22 11.41 23.86
C ARG A 37 53.62 11.00 23.38
N ALA A 38 53.79 11.01 22.05
CA ALA A 38 55.06 11.11 21.31
C ALA A 38 56.13 10.01 21.44
N GLN A 39 56.71 9.63 20.30
CA GLN A 39 58.12 9.25 20.20
C GLN A 39 58.81 10.03 19.07
N LYS A 40 59.98 10.58 19.40
CA LYS A 40 60.98 11.11 18.46
C LYS A 40 61.83 9.95 17.93
N ILE A 41 62.33 10.05 16.70
CA ILE A 41 63.54 9.34 16.27
C ILE A 41 64.50 10.35 15.64
N GLN A 42 65.80 10.21 15.93
CA GLN A 42 66.87 11.14 15.56
C GLN A 42 67.56 10.79 14.23
N ILE A 43 68.18 11.81 13.63
CA ILE A 43 69.15 11.71 12.53
C ILE A 43 70.56 11.57 13.12
N PRO A 44 71.47 10.82 12.48
CA PRO A 44 72.92 11.08 12.55
C PRO A 44 73.46 11.63 11.22
N ASN A 45 74.15 12.77 11.27
CA ASN A 45 74.96 13.31 10.18
C ASN A 45 76.22 12.46 9.96
N LEU A 46 76.79 12.50 8.75
CA LEU A 46 78.25 12.45 8.55
C LEU A 46 78.64 13.15 7.23
N THR A 47 79.44 14.21 7.33
CA THR A 47 80.17 14.87 6.24
C THR A 47 81.67 14.74 6.53
N PRO A 48 82.51 14.51 5.52
CA PRO A 48 83.49 15.54 5.07
C PRO A 48 83.77 15.46 3.54
N ALA A 49 84.52 16.34 2.87
CA ALA A 49 85.03 17.70 3.13
C ALA A 49 85.41 18.36 1.77
N ASN A 50 85.69 19.67 1.80
CA ASN A 50 85.97 20.55 0.65
C ASN A 50 87.11 20.11 -0.30
N LYS A 51 87.01 20.54 -1.56
CA LYS A 51 88.00 21.47 -2.13
C LYS A 51 87.45 22.33 -3.29
N GLU A 52 87.82 23.60 -3.24
CA GLU A 52 87.74 24.65 -4.29
C GLU A 52 88.53 24.21 -5.56
N THR A 53 88.47 24.79 -6.76
CA THR A 53 87.98 26.06 -7.38
C THR A 53 87.61 25.75 -8.86
N ASP A 54 86.96 26.58 -9.71
CA ASP A 54 86.08 27.78 -9.63
C ASP A 54 85.63 28.15 -11.09
N LEU A 55 84.88 29.25 -11.26
CA LEU A 55 84.54 30.00 -12.49
C LEU A 55 83.32 29.58 -13.36
N THR A 56 82.37 30.54 -13.37
CA THR A 56 81.46 30.99 -14.46
C THR A 56 80.23 30.18 -14.87
N GLU A 57 79.08 30.81 -14.59
CA GLU A 57 77.90 31.03 -15.47
C GLU A 57 77.23 29.82 -16.15
N GLU A 58 76.06 29.40 -15.62
CA GLU A 58 74.76 29.77 -16.23
C GLU A 58 73.59 29.44 -15.27
N SER A 59 72.53 30.27 -15.28
CA SER A 59 71.45 30.23 -14.29
C SER A 59 70.33 29.23 -14.59
N GLU A 60 69.76 28.65 -13.52
CA GLU A 60 68.63 27.71 -13.55
C GLU A 60 67.41 28.17 -14.35
N GLN A 61 66.70 27.23 -14.99
CA GLN A 61 65.24 27.29 -15.09
C GLN A 61 64.59 25.90 -15.28
N LYS A 62 64.07 25.31 -14.19
CA LYS A 62 63.07 24.23 -14.25
C LYS A 62 61.74 24.69 -13.63
N VAL A 63 60.70 24.65 -14.46
CA VAL A 63 59.37 25.18 -14.15
C VAL A 63 58.68 24.38 -13.04
N LYS A 64 58.42 25.02 -11.90
CA LYS A 64 57.39 24.57 -10.95
C LYS A 64 56.02 24.98 -11.46
N LYS A 65 55.13 24.02 -11.74
CA LYS A 65 53.70 24.32 -11.97
C LYS A 65 53.13 24.96 -10.70
N LYS A 66 52.85 26.27 -10.78
CA LYS A 66 52.23 27.04 -9.72
C LYS A 66 50.73 26.75 -9.76
N HIS A 67 50.15 26.19 -8.69
CA HIS A 67 48.69 26.23 -8.53
C HIS A 67 48.31 27.69 -8.34
N GLU A 68 47.75 28.32 -9.38
CA GLU A 68 47.15 29.63 -9.25
C GLU A 68 45.97 29.54 -8.28
N LYS A 69 46.01 30.37 -7.24
CA LYS A 69 44.89 30.48 -6.30
C LYS A 69 43.76 31.16 -7.05
N ALA A 70 42.60 30.48 -7.15
CA ALA A 70 41.42 31.01 -7.80
C ALA A 70 41.12 32.43 -7.32
N THR A 71 40.99 33.37 -8.25
CA THR A 71 40.77 34.77 -7.95
C THR A 71 39.35 34.99 -7.42
N TRP A 72 39.11 36.13 -6.78
CA TRP A 72 37.76 36.53 -6.36
C TRP A 72 36.75 36.51 -7.53
N LYS A 73 37.21 36.86 -8.74
CA LYS A 73 36.39 36.82 -9.96
C LYS A 73 36.01 35.39 -10.34
N ASP A 74 36.93 34.44 -10.22
CA ASP A 74 36.66 33.01 -10.49
C ASP A 74 35.67 32.44 -9.48
N TRP A 75 35.75 32.85 -8.21
CA TRP A 75 34.77 32.49 -7.19
C TRP A 75 33.39 33.08 -7.46
N VAL A 76 33.29 34.36 -7.84
CA VAL A 76 32.02 34.98 -8.23
C VAL A 76 31.40 34.27 -9.44
N ILE A 77 32.19 33.91 -10.45
CA ILE A 77 31.71 33.17 -11.63
C ILE A 77 31.23 31.77 -11.23
N ARG A 78 31.98 31.03 -10.41
CA ARG A 78 31.60 29.69 -9.93
C ARG A 78 30.32 29.71 -9.08
N ILE A 79 30.19 30.69 -8.19
CA ILE A 79 28.99 30.92 -7.38
C ILE A 79 27.81 31.27 -8.30
N GLY A 80 28.00 32.16 -9.27
CA GLY A 80 26.96 32.50 -10.25
C GLY A 80 26.47 31.29 -11.05
N ILE A 81 27.38 30.45 -11.54
CA ILE A 81 27.04 29.19 -12.23
C ILE A 81 26.27 28.24 -11.29
N ALA A 82 26.73 28.07 -10.06
CA ALA A 82 26.05 27.22 -9.07
C ALA A 82 24.63 27.74 -8.75
N CYS A 83 24.46 29.05 -8.57
CA CYS A 83 23.15 29.68 -8.39
C CYS A 83 22.24 29.46 -9.61
N CYS A 84 22.74 29.64 -10.83
CA CYS A 84 21.96 29.36 -12.05
C CYS A 84 21.52 27.88 -12.14
N ILE A 85 22.39 26.94 -11.77
CA ILE A 85 22.06 25.51 -11.72
C ILE A 85 20.98 25.26 -10.66
N LEU A 86 21.11 25.80 -9.45
CA LEU A 86 20.12 25.66 -8.38
C LEU A 86 18.77 26.27 -8.77
N CYS A 87 18.75 27.44 -9.41
CA CYS A 87 17.52 28.04 -9.95
C CYS A 87 16.89 27.15 -11.04
N GLY A 88 17.69 26.58 -11.94
CA GLY A 88 17.21 25.64 -12.96
C GLY A 88 16.62 24.36 -12.36
N MET A 89 17.29 23.78 -11.36
CA MET A 89 16.79 22.63 -10.60
C MET A 89 15.48 22.96 -9.88
N TYR A 90 15.40 24.12 -9.19
CA TYR A 90 14.18 24.58 -8.52
C TYR A 90 13.00 24.73 -9.49
N LEU A 91 13.20 25.44 -10.62
CA LEU A 91 12.16 25.60 -11.64
C LEU A 91 11.74 24.25 -12.24
N THR A 92 12.67 23.30 -12.37
CA THR A 92 12.38 21.94 -12.82
C THR A 92 11.51 21.20 -11.79
N VAL A 93 11.84 21.22 -10.50
CA VAL A 93 11.03 20.59 -9.45
C VAL A 93 9.62 21.21 -9.39
N VAL A 94 9.53 22.54 -9.41
CA VAL A 94 8.27 23.27 -9.23
C VAL A 94 7.35 23.14 -10.45
N TYR A 95 7.86 23.31 -11.67
CA TYR A 95 7.03 23.48 -12.87
C TYR A 95 7.12 22.34 -13.90
N SER A 96 7.99 21.35 -13.72
CA SER A 96 8.08 20.23 -14.66
C SER A 96 6.79 19.40 -14.69
N LYS A 97 6.46 18.92 -15.88
CA LYS A 97 5.38 17.95 -16.15
C LYS A 97 5.90 16.52 -16.35
N ILE A 98 7.20 16.28 -16.10
CA ILE A 98 7.76 14.92 -16.08
C ILE A 98 7.01 14.11 -15.00
N PRO A 99 6.37 12.97 -15.32
CA PRO A 99 5.48 12.26 -14.40
C PRO A 99 6.10 11.94 -13.04
N PHE A 100 7.36 11.49 -13.01
CA PHE A 100 8.11 11.24 -11.78
C PHE A 100 8.20 12.49 -10.88
N ILE A 101 8.62 13.63 -11.43
CA ILE A 101 8.78 14.88 -10.68
C ILE A 101 7.41 15.39 -10.21
N ALA A 102 6.39 15.29 -11.07
CA ALA A 102 5.02 15.67 -10.73
C ALA A 102 4.45 14.79 -9.61
N LYS A 103 4.62 13.45 -9.64
CA LYS A 103 4.18 12.51 -8.58
C LYS A 103 4.76 12.92 -7.23
N TRP A 104 6.09 13.08 -7.13
CA TRP A 104 6.75 13.45 -5.87
C TRP A 104 6.42 14.88 -5.39
N ARG A 105 6.32 15.86 -6.31
CA ARG A 105 5.86 17.22 -5.96
C ARG A 105 4.45 17.19 -5.38
N THR A 106 3.52 16.50 -6.05
CA THR A 106 2.12 16.41 -5.64
C THR A 106 2.01 15.75 -4.27
N ILE A 107 2.65 14.60 -4.05
CA ILE A 107 2.70 13.92 -2.74
C ILE A 107 3.18 14.88 -1.63
N TYR A 108 4.25 15.62 -1.86
CA TYR A 108 4.80 16.56 -0.87
C TYR A 108 3.82 17.71 -0.55
N ILE A 109 3.26 18.34 -1.59
CA ILE A 109 2.31 19.45 -1.42
C ILE A 109 1.03 18.97 -0.72
N GLU A 110 0.44 17.86 -1.17
CA GLU A 110 -0.76 17.30 -0.54
C GLU A 110 -0.52 17.01 0.95
N THR A 111 0.55 16.26 1.26
CA THR A 111 0.90 15.88 2.64
C THR A 111 1.02 17.12 3.54
N ALA A 112 1.82 18.11 3.13
CA ALA A 112 2.01 19.34 3.91
C ALA A 112 0.70 20.15 4.06
N MET A 113 -0.09 20.29 3.01
CA MET A 113 -1.34 21.07 3.04
C MET A 113 -2.45 20.40 3.85
N THR A 114 -2.49 19.06 3.92
CA THR A 114 -3.44 18.32 4.76
C THR A 114 -3.06 18.26 6.24
N THR A 115 -1.83 18.61 6.61
CA THR A 115 -1.37 18.60 8.01
C THR A 115 -1.56 19.96 8.67
N ASN A 116 -2.41 20.03 9.70
CA ASN A 116 -2.78 21.27 10.42
C ASN A 116 -1.60 22.14 10.87
N SER A 117 -0.47 21.53 11.27
CA SER A 117 0.73 22.22 11.78
C SER A 117 1.82 22.49 10.72
N HIS A 118 1.74 21.86 9.53
CA HIS A 118 2.88 21.79 8.60
C HIS A 118 2.63 22.39 7.20
N GLN A 119 1.49 23.02 6.97
CA GLN A 119 1.15 23.71 5.70
C GLN A 119 2.23 24.71 5.25
N TRP A 120 2.94 25.32 6.21
CA TRP A 120 4.02 26.26 5.95
C TRP A 120 5.14 25.68 5.08
N LEU A 121 5.39 24.36 5.14
CA LEU A 121 6.38 23.67 4.31
C LEU A 121 6.05 23.80 2.83
N ALA A 122 4.79 23.59 2.43
CA ALA A 122 4.37 23.79 1.05
C ALA A 122 4.53 25.26 0.63
N THR A 123 4.00 26.19 1.43
CA THR A 123 4.01 27.64 1.10
C THR A 123 5.40 28.28 1.10
N LEU A 124 6.39 27.68 1.78
CA LEU A 124 7.76 28.16 1.79
C LEU A 124 8.51 27.80 0.50
N PHE A 125 8.25 26.62 -0.06
CA PHE A 125 8.99 26.10 -1.21
C PHE A 125 8.24 26.24 -2.55
N PHE A 126 6.91 26.25 -2.55
CA PHE A 126 6.09 26.23 -3.76
C PHE A 126 5.26 27.51 -3.95
N PRO A 127 5.16 28.03 -5.19
CA PRO A 127 4.27 29.14 -5.52
C PRO A 127 2.80 28.76 -5.26
N GLN A 128 2.00 29.72 -4.79
CA GLN A 128 0.58 29.50 -4.48
C GLN A 128 -0.20 28.87 -5.65
N SER A 129 0.05 29.28 -6.89
CA SER A 129 -0.63 28.72 -8.07
C SER A 129 -0.40 27.21 -8.28
N VAL A 130 0.76 26.68 -7.88
CA VAL A 130 1.07 25.25 -7.97
C VAL A 130 0.41 24.48 -6.82
N ILE A 131 0.32 25.10 -5.64
CA ILE A 131 -0.41 24.56 -4.49
C ILE A 131 -1.91 24.50 -4.81
N ASP A 132 -2.48 25.59 -5.35
CA ASP A 132 -3.88 25.70 -5.74
C ASP A 132 -4.24 24.65 -6.82
N GLU A 133 -3.37 24.43 -7.81
CA GLU A 133 -3.56 23.38 -8.84
C GLU A 133 -3.62 21.98 -8.22
N VAL A 134 -2.71 21.65 -7.29
CA VAL A 134 -2.71 20.36 -6.58
C VAL A 134 -3.98 20.21 -5.73
N MET A 135 -4.34 21.21 -4.94
CA MET A 135 -5.51 21.14 -4.06
C MET A 135 -6.84 21.12 -4.84
N ALA A 136 -6.92 21.80 -6.00
CA ALA A 136 -8.08 21.73 -6.89
C ALA A 136 -8.25 20.34 -7.53
N ASN A 137 -7.14 19.69 -7.92
CA ASN A 137 -7.18 18.31 -8.41
C ASN A 137 -7.63 17.33 -7.30
N ARG A 138 -7.18 17.53 -6.06
CA ARG A 138 -7.69 16.76 -4.90
C ARG A 138 -9.19 16.98 -4.69
N GLN A 139 -9.68 18.23 -4.74
CA GLN A 139 -11.11 18.50 -4.61
C GLN A 139 -11.92 17.82 -5.71
N LYS A 140 -11.47 17.90 -6.97
CA LYS A 140 -12.11 17.19 -8.09
C LYS A 140 -12.19 15.68 -7.86
N ASN A 141 -11.19 15.07 -7.22
CA ASN A 141 -11.25 13.65 -6.86
C ASN A 141 -12.25 13.36 -5.74
N LEU A 142 -12.43 14.26 -4.76
CA LEU A 142 -13.51 14.15 -3.77
C LEU A 142 -14.89 14.26 -4.45
N ASP A 143 -15.06 15.19 -5.39
CA ASP A 143 -16.32 15.41 -6.11
C ASP A 143 -16.72 14.21 -6.99
N LYS A 144 -15.76 13.43 -7.50
CA LYS A 144 -16.02 12.16 -8.20
C LYS A 144 -16.69 11.12 -7.29
N GLN A 145 -16.28 11.03 -6.03
CA GLN A 145 -16.74 10.01 -5.08
C GLN A 145 -18.24 10.16 -4.79
N ALA A 146 -18.73 11.39 -4.66
CA ALA A 146 -20.13 11.69 -4.38
C ALA A 146 -21.12 11.26 -5.48
N ASN A 147 -20.63 10.93 -6.68
CA ASN A 147 -21.44 10.48 -7.83
C ASN A 147 -21.05 9.06 -8.30
N ALA A 148 -20.27 8.33 -7.51
CA ALA A 148 -19.72 7.03 -7.84
C ALA A 148 -20.53 5.89 -7.21
N ASP A 149 -21.83 5.82 -7.53
CA ASP A 149 -22.70 4.69 -7.15
C ASP A 149 -22.71 3.62 -8.26
N SER A 150 -22.52 2.35 -7.89
CA SER A 150 -22.45 1.19 -8.81
C SER A 150 -23.78 0.80 -9.42
N HIS A 151 -23.73 0.37 -10.68
CA HIS A 151 -24.85 -0.17 -11.43
C HIS A 151 -24.49 -1.52 -12.05
N TRP A 152 -25.28 -2.54 -11.72
CA TRP A 152 -25.24 -3.85 -12.36
C TRP A 152 -26.48 -4.03 -13.23
N GLU A 153 -26.27 -4.20 -14.53
CA GLU A 153 -27.32 -4.42 -15.54
C GLU A 153 -27.56 -5.92 -15.81
N GLU A 154 -26.60 -6.77 -15.43
CA GLU A 154 -26.51 -8.19 -15.78
C GLU A 154 -26.17 -9.01 -14.52
N GLU A 155 -26.60 -10.28 -14.48
CA GLU A 155 -26.14 -11.27 -13.48
C GLU A 155 -24.73 -11.77 -13.84
N LEU A 156 -24.08 -12.49 -12.92
CA LEU A 156 -22.76 -13.09 -13.17
C LEU A 156 -22.81 -14.08 -14.34
N GLU A 157 -21.74 -14.11 -15.14
CA GLU A 157 -21.59 -15.08 -16.23
C GLU A 157 -21.53 -16.52 -15.69
N ASP A 158 -22.33 -17.43 -16.25
CA ASP A 158 -22.20 -18.86 -15.95
C ASP A 158 -20.91 -19.42 -16.58
N LEU A 159 -19.90 -19.62 -15.74
CA LEU A 159 -18.60 -20.14 -16.14
C LEU A 159 -18.55 -21.68 -16.20
N SER A 160 -19.61 -22.41 -15.85
CA SER A 160 -19.60 -23.88 -15.72
C SER A 160 -19.31 -24.64 -17.03
N THR A 161 -19.43 -23.97 -18.18
CA THR A 161 -19.17 -24.55 -19.51
C THR A 161 -17.88 -24.05 -20.16
N LYS A 162 -17.11 -23.21 -19.47
CA LYS A 162 -15.86 -22.61 -19.95
C LYS A 162 -14.69 -23.56 -19.77
N ASP A 163 -13.61 -23.36 -20.53
CA ASP A 163 -12.39 -24.12 -20.30
C ASP A 163 -11.56 -23.56 -19.13
N PHE A 164 -10.50 -24.30 -18.75
CA PHE A 164 -9.66 -23.93 -17.62
C PHE A 164 -8.99 -22.55 -17.80
N PHE A 165 -8.49 -22.24 -19.00
CA PHE A 165 -7.81 -20.97 -19.27
C PHE A 165 -8.79 -19.83 -19.55
N ASP A 166 -10.04 -20.12 -19.94
CA ASP A 166 -11.13 -19.14 -19.83
C ASP A 166 -11.35 -18.74 -18.36
N ILE A 167 -11.50 -19.71 -17.43
CA ILE A 167 -11.78 -19.45 -16.00
C ILE A 167 -10.58 -18.75 -15.33
N TYR A 168 -9.39 -19.34 -15.47
CA TYR A 168 -8.13 -18.86 -14.92
C TYR A 168 -7.30 -18.17 -16.01
N TRP A 169 -7.87 -17.16 -16.66
CA TRP A 169 -7.23 -16.38 -17.74
C TRP A 169 -5.91 -15.73 -17.34
N GLU A 170 -5.72 -15.48 -16.04
CA GLU A 170 -4.45 -15.01 -15.48
C GLU A 170 -3.30 -16.00 -15.76
N LEU A 171 -3.62 -17.30 -15.84
CA LEU A 171 -2.69 -18.40 -16.05
C LEU A 171 -2.43 -18.72 -17.54
N ASP A 172 -3.01 -17.99 -18.50
CA ASP A 172 -2.87 -18.26 -19.94
C ASP A 172 -1.48 -17.88 -20.52
N SER A 173 -0.42 -17.91 -19.71
CA SER A 173 0.95 -17.55 -20.08
C SER A 173 1.74 -18.73 -20.66
N ASP A 174 2.81 -18.43 -21.41
CA ASP A 174 3.71 -19.45 -21.96
C ASP A 174 4.45 -20.24 -20.87
N SER A 175 4.77 -19.62 -19.73
CA SER A 175 5.44 -20.27 -18.60
C SER A 175 4.54 -21.35 -17.97
N VAL A 176 3.27 -21.02 -17.68
CA VAL A 176 2.31 -21.98 -17.11
C VAL A 176 1.95 -23.09 -18.12
N LYS A 177 1.71 -22.74 -19.39
CA LYS A 177 1.44 -23.71 -20.46
C LYS A 177 2.58 -24.71 -20.64
N GLN A 178 3.83 -24.25 -20.58
CA GLN A 178 4.99 -25.12 -20.66
C GLN A 178 5.14 -25.97 -19.38
N TYR A 179 4.90 -25.40 -18.20
CA TYR A 179 4.93 -26.11 -16.92
C TYR A 179 3.96 -27.30 -16.90
N PHE A 180 2.67 -27.11 -17.18
CA PHE A 180 1.69 -28.21 -17.21
C PHE A 180 1.96 -29.26 -18.30
N LYS A 181 2.65 -28.88 -19.37
CA LYS A 181 3.07 -29.79 -20.44
C LYS A 181 4.26 -30.67 -20.04
N GLU A 182 5.12 -30.18 -19.14
CA GLU A 182 6.21 -30.95 -18.52
C GLU A 182 5.69 -31.78 -17.34
N HIS A 183 4.76 -31.22 -16.54
CA HIS A 183 4.14 -31.79 -15.34
C HIS A 183 2.75 -32.37 -15.58
N LYS A 184 2.65 -33.33 -16.51
CA LYS A 184 1.36 -33.95 -16.91
C LYS A 184 0.67 -34.73 -15.80
N GLU A 185 1.39 -35.08 -14.74
CA GLU A 185 0.84 -35.69 -13.54
C GLU A 185 -0.15 -34.78 -12.79
N LEU A 186 -0.04 -33.45 -12.95
CA LEU A 186 -0.94 -32.47 -12.36
C LEU A 186 -2.27 -32.36 -13.12
N THR A 187 -2.26 -32.62 -14.43
CA THR A 187 -3.41 -32.43 -15.33
C THR A 187 -4.05 -33.75 -15.80
N LYS A 188 -3.54 -34.90 -15.32
CA LYS A 188 -3.97 -36.25 -15.74
C LYS A 188 -5.45 -36.56 -15.50
N ASP A 189 -6.03 -35.98 -14.45
CA ASP A 189 -7.41 -36.20 -14.01
C ASP A 189 -8.29 -34.95 -14.24
N GLY A 190 -7.85 -34.01 -15.08
CA GLY A 190 -8.46 -32.69 -15.25
C GLY A 190 -7.67 -31.58 -14.55
N TYR A 191 -8.27 -30.40 -14.42
CA TYR A 191 -7.65 -29.22 -13.80
C TYR A 191 -8.21 -28.91 -12.40
N ASP A 192 -9.24 -29.62 -11.96
CA ASP A 192 -10.05 -29.27 -10.79
C ASP A 192 -9.29 -29.37 -9.46
N ASN A 193 -8.23 -30.19 -9.40
CA ASN A 193 -7.47 -30.51 -8.18
C ASN A 193 -5.97 -30.17 -8.29
N ILE A 194 -5.62 -29.06 -8.92
CA ILE A 194 -4.25 -28.55 -8.99
C ILE A 194 -3.97 -27.73 -7.73
N GLN A 195 -2.89 -28.09 -7.04
CA GLN A 195 -2.36 -27.37 -5.87
C GLN A 195 -0.86 -27.16 -6.04
N ILE A 196 -0.44 -25.90 -6.17
CA ILE A 196 0.95 -25.46 -6.33
C ILE A 196 1.18 -24.27 -5.40
N GLU A 197 2.27 -24.29 -4.63
CA GLU A 197 2.75 -23.15 -3.83
C GLU A 197 4.23 -22.91 -4.12
N ASP A 198 4.60 -21.67 -4.47
CA ASP A 198 5.95 -21.24 -4.88
C ASP A 198 6.30 -19.85 -4.31
N PHE A 199 6.20 -19.70 -2.98
CA PHE A 199 6.49 -18.45 -2.28
C PHE A 199 7.95 -17.97 -2.37
N ASP A 200 8.85 -18.76 -2.96
CA ASP A 200 10.22 -18.33 -3.28
C ASP A 200 10.51 -18.25 -4.80
N GLU A 201 9.45 -18.22 -5.61
CA GLU A 201 9.44 -17.88 -7.05
C GLU A 201 10.41 -18.72 -7.90
N LYS A 202 10.64 -19.98 -7.51
CA LYS A 202 11.61 -20.88 -8.16
C LYS A 202 11.08 -21.56 -9.41
N LEU A 203 9.76 -21.69 -9.55
CA LEU A 203 9.13 -22.29 -10.72
C LEU A 203 9.10 -21.32 -11.90
N GLY A 204 9.24 -20.01 -11.66
CA GLY A 204 9.21 -18.98 -12.71
C GLY A 204 7.86 -18.91 -13.43
N LEU A 205 6.77 -19.19 -12.71
CA LEU A 205 5.41 -19.07 -13.22
C LEU A 205 4.99 -17.60 -13.16
N GLU A 206 4.58 -17.06 -14.31
CA GLU A 206 4.15 -15.67 -14.45
C GLU A 206 2.71 -15.64 -14.97
N THR A 207 1.91 -14.67 -14.55
CA THR A 207 0.60 -14.41 -15.16
C THR A 207 0.75 -13.81 -16.57
N VAL A 208 -0.36 -13.69 -17.30
CA VAL A 208 -0.40 -12.93 -18.56
C VAL A 208 -0.05 -11.44 -18.39
N ASN A 209 -0.06 -10.90 -17.17
CA ASN A 209 0.38 -9.54 -16.84
C ASN A 209 1.90 -9.47 -16.49
N GLY A 210 2.57 -10.61 -16.30
CA GLY A 210 3.98 -10.71 -15.91
C GLY A 210 4.23 -10.74 -14.40
N ASP A 211 3.18 -10.84 -13.58
CA ASP A 211 3.29 -10.98 -12.12
C ASP A 211 3.59 -12.43 -11.73
N SER A 212 4.48 -12.67 -10.77
CA SER A 212 4.84 -14.03 -10.32
C SER A 212 3.66 -14.73 -9.64
N ILE A 213 3.39 -15.98 -10.02
CA ILE A 213 2.33 -16.80 -9.42
C ILE A 213 2.89 -17.53 -8.20
N LEU A 214 2.32 -17.24 -7.03
CA LEU A 214 2.74 -17.82 -5.75
C LEU A 214 1.88 -19.02 -5.33
N VAL A 215 0.59 -19.01 -5.67
CA VAL A 215 -0.35 -20.10 -5.38
C VAL A 215 -1.27 -20.33 -6.57
N ILE A 216 -1.47 -21.61 -6.92
CA ILE A 216 -2.56 -22.11 -7.75
C ILE A 216 -3.26 -23.18 -6.92
N ASP A 217 -4.45 -22.90 -6.37
CA ASP A 217 -5.27 -23.86 -5.63
C ASP A 217 -6.67 -23.92 -6.24
N THR A 218 -6.83 -24.73 -7.28
CA THR A 218 -8.10 -24.84 -8.02
C THR A 218 -9.19 -25.51 -7.20
N LEU A 219 -8.83 -26.36 -6.24
CA LEU A 219 -9.76 -27.04 -5.33
C LEU A 219 -10.52 -26.03 -4.48
N ASN A 220 -9.84 -24.96 -4.05
CA ASN A 220 -10.44 -23.85 -3.33
C ASN A 220 -10.62 -22.60 -4.21
N HIS A 221 -10.57 -22.73 -5.54
CA HIS A 221 -10.85 -21.65 -6.49
C HIS A 221 -9.92 -20.41 -6.36
N LEU A 222 -8.74 -20.55 -5.74
CA LEU A 222 -7.89 -19.44 -5.32
C LEU A 222 -6.57 -19.38 -6.12
N LEU A 223 -6.23 -18.20 -6.62
CA LEU A 223 -4.86 -17.85 -7.02
C LEU A 223 -4.28 -16.81 -6.06
N ILE A 224 -2.96 -16.84 -5.84
CA ILE A 224 -2.23 -15.74 -5.21
C ILE A 224 -1.02 -15.38 -6.07
N VAL A 225 -0.83 -14.09 -6.35
CA VAL A 225 0.26 -13.56 -7.17
C VAL A 225 1.03 -12.47 -6.44
N ALA A 226 2.34 -12.39 -6.66
CA ALA A 226 3.18 -11.28 -6.20
C ALA A 226 3.01 -10.09 -7.13
N VAL A 227 2.70 -8.91 -6.58
CA VAL A 227 2.58 -7.68 -7.36
C VAL A 227 3.63 -6.68 -6.91
N GLU A 228 4.41 -6.16 -7.87
CA GLU A 228 5.53 -5.26 -7.60
C GLU A 228 5.51 -4.02 -8.51
N GLY A 229 6.09 -2.93 -8.02
CA GLY A 229 6.18 -1.68 -8.78
C GLY A 229 7.25 -0.74 -8.23
N ASP A 230 7.23 0.52 -8.68
CA ASP A 230 8.23 1.52 -8.29
C ASP A 230 8.19 1.82 -6.78
N GLY A 231 9.05 1.12 -6.03
CA GLY A 231 9.20 1.26 -4.59
C GLY A 231 8.23 0.44 -3.72
N PHE A 232 7.45 -0.48 -4.30
CA PHE A 232 6.50 -1.31 -3.54
C PHE A 232 6.47 -2.80 -3.92
N LYS A 233 6.04 -3.62 -2.95
CA LYS A 233 5.78 -5.05 -3.08
C LYS A 233 4.46 -5.40 -2.38
N GLY A 234 3.74 -6.40 -2.87
CA GLY A 234 2.48 -6.87 -2.29
C GLY A 234 2.05 -8.24 -2.78
N LYS A 235 0.82 -8.63 -2.44
CA LYS A 235 0.14 -9.82 -2.96
C LYS A 235 -1.28 -9.46 -3.38
N LEU A 236 -1.71 -10.06 -4.49
CA LEU A 236 -3.10 -10.08 -4.92
C LEU A 236 -3.61 -11.52 -4.81
N ALA A 237 -4.66 -11.73 -4.02
CA ALA A 237 -5.43 -12.96 -4.01
C ALA A 237 -6.63 -12.81 -4.96
N ILE A 238 -6.89 -13.83 -5.77
CA ILE A 238 -7.93 -13.88 -6.80
C ILE A 238 -8.78 -15.12 -6.53
N GLU A 239 -9.97 -14.89 -5.96
CA GLU A 239 -10.93 -15.93 -5.60
C GLU A 239 -12.00 -16.03 -6.69
N LYS A 240 -12.08 -17.18 -7.37
CA LYS A 240 -13.01 -17.41 -8.48
C LYS A 240 -14.44 -17.68 -8.02
N ASN A 241 -14.64 -18.09 -6.76
CA ASN A 241 -15.93 -18.41 -6.18
C ASN A 241 -16.34 -17.39 -5.10
N PRO A 242 -17.18 -16.38 -5.43
CA PRO A 242 -17.61 -15.36 -4.47
C PRO A 242 -18.44 -15.93 -3.29
N ASP A 243 -18.98 -17.15 -3.36
CA ASP A 243 -19.64 -17.78 -2.21
C ASP A 243 -18.66 -18.17 -1.09
N GLN A 244 -17.35 -18.28 -1.37
CA GLN A 244 -16.33 -18.52 -0.35
C GLN A 244 -16.00 -17.26 0.47
N VAL A 245 -16.41 -16.06 0.04
CA VAL A 245 -16.00 -14.79 0.66
C VAL A 245 -17.01 -14.28 1.69
N GLU A 246 -16.55 -14.16 2.94
CA GLU A 246 -17.32 -13.64 4.06
C GLU A 246 -16.59 -12.51 4.80
N LEU A 247 -17.32 -11.77 5.62
CA LEU A 247 -16.76 -10.79 6.56
C LEU A 247 -16.95 -11.30 7.99
N ALA A 248 -15.86 -11.68 8.64
CA ALA A 248 -15.87 -12.19 9.99
C ALA A 248 -15.59 -11.06 11.00
N LYS A 249 -16.49 -10.86 11.97
CA LYS A 249 -16.26 -9.93 13.09
C LYS A 249 -15.48 -10.57 14.24
N SER A 250 -14.76 -9.75 14.99
CA SER A 250 -14.15 -10.13 16.27
C SER A 250 -15.19 -10.76 17.21
N SER A 251 -14.84 -11.89 17.80
CA SER A 251 -15.57 -12.55 18.88
C SER A 251 -15.76 -11.65 20.11
N ALA A 252 -14.91 -10.62 20.27
CA ALA A 252 -14.96 -9.62 21.32
C ALA A 252 -15.26 -8.20 20.79
N LEU A 253 -15.94 -8.09 19.64
CA LEU A 253 -16.39 -6.82 19.07
C LEU A 253 -17.10 -5.96 20.12
N GLY A 254 -16.79 -4.66 20.12
CA GLY A 254 -17.14 -3.70 21.16
C GLY A 254 -16.07 -3.55 22.26
N SER A 255 -15.18 -4.54 22.45
CA SER A 255 -14.10 -4.49 23.44
C SER A 255 -12.70 -4.45 22.80
N TYR A 256 -12.35 -5.48 22.02
CA TYR A 256 -11.08 -5.59 21.32
C TYR A 256 -11.23 -6.31 19.98
N GLY A 257 -10.35 -6.01 19.04
CA GLY A 257 -10.30 -6.66 17.72
C GLY A 257 -9.62 -8.03 17.78
N GLN A 258 -9.38 -8.63 16.61
CA GLN A 258 -8.54 -9.84 16.48
C GLN A 258 -7.45 -9.61 15.44
N GLU A 259 -6.33 -10.33 15.55
CA GLU A 259 -5.29 -10.41 14.53
C GLU A 259 -5.74 -11.36 13.40
N ALA A 260 -5.23 -11.17 12.17
CA ALA A 260 -5.65 -11.96 11.00
C ALA A 260 -5.46 -13.48 11.18
N GLY A 261 -4.33 -13.90 11.77
CA GLY A 261 -4.09 -15.31 12.08
C GLY A 261 -5.10 -15.89 13.09
N SER A 262 -5.54 -15.10 14.07
CA SER A 262 -6.57 -15.54 15.02
C SER A 262 -7.95 -15.71 14.37
N PHE A 263 -8.29 -14.89 13.38
CA PHE A 263 -9.46 -15.13 12.53
C PHE A 263 -9.29 -16.45 11.76
N GLY A 264 -8.15 -16.63 11.09
CA GLY A 264 -7.85 -17.81 10.28
C GLY A 264 -7.95 -19.12 11.06
N GLU A 265 -7.27 -19.19 12.20
CA GLU A 265 -7.30 -20.34 13.11
C GLU A 265 -8.70 -20.62 13.69
N SER A 266 -9.45 -19.58 14.06
CA SER A 266 -10.76 -19.76 14.73
C SER A 266 -11.90 -20.15 13.79
N LEU A 267 -11.76 -19.90 12.49
CA LEU A 267 -12.76 -20.15 11.45
C LEU A 267 -12.35 -21.29 10.49
N ASP A 268 -11.15 -21.85 10.66
CA ASP A 268 -10.49 -22.73 9.69
C ASP A 268 -10.45 -22.14 8.27
N ALA A 269 -10.29 -20.82 8.17
CA ALA A 269 -10.30 -20.10 6.89
C ALA A 269 -9.06 -20.44 6.06
N LEU A 270 -9.19 -20.36 4.74
CA LEU A 270 -8.08 -20.51 3.81
C LEU A 270 -7.21 -19.25 3.75
N LEU A 271 -7.85 -18.08 3.68
CA LEU A 271 -7.20 -16.78 3.55
C LEU A 271 -7.93 -15.72 4.38
N VAL A 272 -7.18 -14.77 4.93
CA VAL A 272 -7.70 -13.66 5.74
C VAL A 272 -6.99 -12.36 5.36
N VAL A 273 -7.78 -11.32 5.11
CA VAL A 273 -7.32 -9.95 4.79
C VAL A 273 -8.09 -8.93 5.64
N ASN A 274 -7.44 -7.87 6.09
CA ASN A 274 -8.09 -6.83 6.89
C ASN A 274 -9.17 -6.05 6.12
N ALA A 275 -10.18 -5.54 6.82
CA ALA A 275 -11.34 -4.88 6.20
C ALA A 275 -11.64 -3.48 6.78
N SER A 276 -12.51 -3.39 7.79
CA SER A 276 -13.06 -2.11 8.25
C SER A 276 -12.06 -1.27 9.02
N GLY A 277 -12.23 0.05 8.92
CA GLY A 277 -11.59 1.00 9.82
C GLY A 277 -12.15 0.89 11.25
N PHE A 278 -11.36 1.30 12.23
CA PHE A 278 -11.76 1.35 13.63
C PHE A 278 -11.41 2.67 14.31
N LYS A 279 -12.00 2.90 15.49
CA LYS A 279 -11.71 4.06 16.32
C LYS A 279 -10.32 3.92 16.94
N ASP A 280 -9.40 4.73 16.44
CA ASP A 280 -7.98 4.68 16.76
C ASP A 280 -7.50 5.99 17.40
N VAL A 281 -7.86 6.21 18.66
CA VAL A 281 -7.41 7.38 19.43
C VAL A 281 -5.91 7.24 19.71
N ASP A 282 -5.14 8.30 19.44
CA ASP A 282 -3.68 8.37 19.61
C ASP A 282 -2.87 7.25 18.92
N GLY A 283 -3.44 6.54 17.95
CA GLY A 283 -2.80 5.37 17.30
C GLY A 283 -2.76 4.09 18.17
N VAL A 284 -3.43 4.08 19.34
CA VAL A 284 -3.43 2.97 20.31
C VAL A 284 -4.80 2.29 20.45
N GLY A 285 -5.67 2.42 19.45
CA GLY A 285 -6.99 1.80 19.42
C GLY A 285 -6.95 0.27 19.55
N THR A 286 -7.91 -0.30 20.28
CA THR A 286 -7.97 -1.74 20.60
C THR A 286 -8.47 -2.61 19.43
N GLY A 287 -8.82 -2.02 18.28
CA GLY A 287 -9.50 -2.71 17.19
C GLY A 287 -10.98 -3.02 17.44
N GLY A 288 -11.50 -2.89 18.67
CA GLY A 288 -12.83 -3.38 19.02
C GLY A 288 -14.01 -2.53 18.55
N GLN A 289 -13.78 -1.33 18.01
CA GLN A 289 -14.80 -0.30 17.78
C GLN A 289 -14.78 0.11 16.29
N VAL A 290 -15.73 -0.38 15.49
CA VAL A 290 -15.89 -0.05 14.07
C VAL A 290 -15.98 1.47 13.87
N LYS A 291 -15.34 1.99 12.81
CA LYS A 291 -15.47 3.37 12.34
C LYS A 291 -16.15 3.34 10.96
N GLY A 292 -17.35 3.89 10.88
CA GLY A 292 -18.27 3.70 9.76
C GLY A 292 -19.25 2.55 10.02
N SER A 293 -19.98 2.15 8.98
CA SER A 293 -20.83 0.94 8.98
C SER A 293 -20.05 -0.33 8.63
N MET A 294 -20.36 -1.42 9.34
CA MET A 294 -19.96 -2.80 9.03
C MET A 294 -21.21 -3.68 9.03
N ILE A 295 -21.48 -4.39 7.93
CA ILE A 295 -22.66 -5.25 7.76
C ILE A 295 -22.21 -6.71 7.63
N ILE A 296 -22.87 -7.62 8.35
CA ILE A 296 -22.70 -9.08 8.23
C ILE A 296 -24.11 -9.70 8.22
N ASP A 297 -24.44 -10.46 7.17
CA ASP A 297 -25.74 -11.13 6.96
C ASP A 297 -26.97 -10.23 7.17
N GLY A 298 -26.90 -8.99 6.70
CA GLY A 298 -27.96 -8.00 6.86
C GLY A 298 -28.07 -7.41 8.28
N VAL A 299 -27.09 -7.62 9.15
CA VAL A 299 -26.99 -7.00 10.47
C VAL A 299 -25.88 -5.96 10.47
N GLU A 300 -26.24 -4.71 10.77
CA GLU A 300 -25.31 -3.58 10.90
C GLU A 300 -24.63 -3.54 12.28
N TYR A 301 -23.37 -3.13 12.28
CA TYR A 301 -22.54 -2.79 13.42
C TYR A 301 -21.83 -1.45 13.14
N GLY A 302 -21.56 -0.67 14.19
CA GLY A 302 -20.98 0.67 14.05
C GLY A 302 -22.05 1.74 13.80
N SER A 303 -21.73 2.73 12.97
CA SER A 303 -22.67 3.75 12.51
C SER A 303 -22.18 4.37 11.21
N PRO A 304 -23.06 4.58 10.21
CA PRO A 304 -22.68 5.17 8.94
C PRO A 304 -22.01 6.54 9.11
N SER A 305 -21.03 6.81 8.28
CA SER A 305 -20.37 8.11 8.26
C SER A 305 -21.34 9.22 7.87
N LYS A 306 -21.12 10.40 8.44
CA LYS A 306 -21.82 11.64 8.04
C LYS A 306 -21.02 12.44 7.01
N ASP A 307 -19.81 11.99 6.70
CA ASP A 307 -18.93 12.58 5.71
C ASP A 307 -19.18 11.89 4.36
N ALA A 308 -19.71 12.65 3.39
CA ALA A 308 -20.06 12.14 2.06
C ALA A 308 -18.86 11.66 1.21
N THR A 309 -17.63 11.84 1.70
CA THR A 309 -16.42 11.25 1.09
C THR A 309 -16.22 9.78 1.48
N TRP A 310 -16.90 9.31 2.53
CA TRP A 310 -16.98 7.89 2.87
C TRP A 310 -17.94 7.18 1.93
N ARG A 311 -17.55 5.97 1.55
CA ARG A 311 -18.22 5.14 0.55
C ARG A 311 -18.43 3.76 1.14
N PHE A 312 -19.61 3.23 0.93
CA PHE A 312 -19.96 1.86 1.30
C PHE A 312 -19.53 0.91 0.18
N CYS A 313 -19.02 -0.25 0.55
CA CYS A 313 -18.73 -1.36 -0.37
C CYS A 313 -19.21 -2.66 0.26
N GLY A 314 -20.06 -3.41 -0.42
CA GLY A 314 -20.59 -4.67 0.10
C GLY A 314 -21.07 -5.63 -0.97
N MET A 315 -21.02 -6.92 -0.67
CA MET A 315 -21.53 -7.97 -1.54
C MET A 315 -22.93 -8.39 -1.13
N LYS A 316 -23.85 -8.39 -2.10
CA LYS A 316 -25.23 -8.86 -1.90
C LYS A 316 -25.33 -10.38 -1.97
N LYS A 317 -26.49 -10.90 -1.55
CA LYS A 317 -26.85 -12.33 -1.60
C LYS A 317 -26.87 -12.94 -3.02
N ASN A 318 -26.82 -12.12 -4.07
CA ASN A 318 -26.64 -12.53 -5.46
C ASN A 318 -25.18 -12.51 -5.93
N ASN A 319 -24.21 -12.45 -5.00
CA ASN A 319 -22.76 -12.40 -5.25
C ASN A 319 -22.26 -11.19 -6.05
N LEU A 320 -23.08 -10.14 -6.23
CA LEU A 320 -22.64 -8.87 -6.81
C LEU A 320 -22.18 -7.90 -5.72
N MET A 321 -20.98 -7.34 -5.89
CA MET A 321 -20.40 -6.30 -5.04
C MET A 321 -20.85 -4.92 -5.53
N TYR A 322 -21.34 -4.09 -4.62
CA TYR A 322 -21.80 -2.72 -4.90
C TYR A 322 -20.92 -1.74 -4.13
N VAL A 323 -20.46 -0.71 -4.83
CA VAL A 323 -19.79 0.46 -4.26
C VAL A 323 -20.77 1.63 -4.35
N SER A 324 -21.19 2.19 -3.22
CA SER A 324 -22.28 3.17 -3.20
C SER A 324 -22.21 4.10 -2.00
N SER A 325 -23.15 5.05 -1.95
CA SER A 325 -23.56 5.71 -0.70
C SER A 325 -24.17 4.67 0.25
N TYR A 326 -24.17 4.93 1.56
CA TYR A 326 -24.66 3.96 2.55
C TYR A 326 -26.11 3.51 2.26
N PRO A 327 -26.38 2.19 2.10
CA PRO A 327 -27.65 1.68 1.57
C PRO A 327 -28.71 1.43 2.66
N ALA A 328 -29.14 2.49 3.34
CA ALA A 328 -30.02 2.41 4.53
C ALA A 328 -31.28 1.54 4.38
N ASP A 329 -31.93 1.57 3.20
CA ASP A 329 -33.18 0.85 2.92
C ASP A 329 -32.96 -0.58 2.39
N ASP A 330 -31.72 -1.07 2.32
CA ASP A 330 -31.33 -2.29 1.59
C ASP A 330 -30.26 -3.14 2.32
N VAL A 331 -29.89 -2.76 3.55
CA VAL A 331 -28.95 -3.46 4.44
C VAL A 331 -29.19 -4.98 4.48
N GLU A 332 -30.45 -5.40 4.59
CA GLU A 332 -30.86 -6.80 4.73
C GLU A 332 -30.49 -7.71 3.54
N ASN A 333 -30.14 -7.14 2.38
CA ASN A 333 -29.75 -7.90 1.18
C ASN A 333 -28.24 -8.16 1.06
N TYR A 334 -27.42 -7.57 1.94
CA TYR A 334 -25.97 -7.76 1.97
C TYR A 334 -25.56 -9.01 2.76
N LYS A 335 -24.68 -9.84 2.16
CA LYS A 335 -23.90 -10.88 2.86
C LYS A 335 -22.86 -10.20 3.75
N TRP A 336 -22.16 -9.23 3.20
CA TRP A 336 -21.23 -8.38 3.94
C TRP A 336 -21.19 -6.97 3.36
N GLY A 337 -20.73 -6.01 4.16
CA GLY A 337 -20.48 -4.65 3.74
C GLY A 337 -19.60 -3.88 4.70
N VAL A 338 -18.83 -2.94 4.19
CA VAL A 338 -17.95 -2.05 4.98
C VAL A 338 -18.06 -0.63 4.43
N GLU A 339 -17.71 0.34 5.27
CA GLU A 339 -17.66 1.75 4.87
C GLU A 339 -16.25 2.29 5.09
N PHE A 340 -15.65 2.88 4.05
CA PHE A 340 -14.31 3.45 4.12
C PHE A 340 -14.11 4.53 3.03
N LEU A 341 -12.86 4.88 2.71
CA LEU A 341 -12.54 5.80 1.60
C LEU A 341 -11.18 5.49 0.96
N PRO A 342 -10.96 5.83 -0.33
CA PRO A 342 -11.97 6.11 -1.36
C PRO A 342 -12.47 4.86 -2.09
N SER A 343 -13.57 4.99 -2.84
CA SER A 343 -13.85 4.15 -4.00
C SER A 343 -12.75 4.28 -5.04
N LEU A 344 -12.37 3.16 -5.65
CA LEU A 344 -11.27 3.08 -6.63
C LEU A 344 -11.81 2.97 -8.05
N ILE A 345 -12.69 1.99 -8.26
CA ILE A 345 -13.27 1.64 -9.55
C ILE A 345 -14.79 1.49 -9.35
N VAL A 346 -15.57 2.13 -10.20
CA VAL A 346 -17.03 1.94 -10.25
C VAL A 346 -17.45 1.74 -11.69
N ASP A 347 -18.21 0.67 -11.94
CA ASP A 347 -18.72 0.25 -13.25
C ASP A 347 -17.61 0.22 -14.34
N GLY A 348 -16.46 -0.34 -13.96
CA GLY A 348 -15.26 -0.49 -14.80
C GLY A 348 -14.47 0.81 -15.04
N LYS A 349 -14.83 1.92 -14.36
CA LYS A 349 -14.22 3.24 -14.56
C LYS A 349 -13.46 3.71 -13.33
N SER A 350 -12.33 4.39 -13.56
CA SER A 350 -11.55 5.02 -12.50
C SER A 350 -12.35 6.15 -11.85
N VAL A 351 -12.52 6.10 -10.53
CA VAL A 351 -13.12 7.19 -9.73
C VAL A 351 -12.11 7.86 -8.79
N VAL A 352 -10.83 7.47 -8.87
CA VAL A 352 -9.71 8.06 -8.13
C VAL A 352 -8.46 8.24 -9.01
N ASP A 353 -7.78 9.38 -8.88
CA ASP A 353 -6.48 9.63 -9.51
C ASP A 353 -5.46 10.08 -8.43
N GLY A 354 -4.17 9.83 -8.62
CA GLY A 354 -3.12 10.23 -7.69
C GLY A 354 -3.22 9.63 -6.28
N THR A 355 -2.89 10.44 -5.26
CA THR A 355 -2.77 9.96 -3.87
C THR A 355 -4.05 10.06 -3.05
N PHE A 356 -5.06 10.80 -3.54
CA PHE A 356 -6.26 11.21 -2.79
C PHE A 356 -5.96 12.00 -1.49
N GLY A 357 -4.75 12.58 -1.37
CA GLY A 357 -4.23 13.13 -0.12
C GLY A 357 -3.86 12.08 0.93
N MET A 358 -3.84 10.79 0.58
CA MET A 358 -3.44 9.69 1.48
C MET A 358 -1.97 9.31 1.34
N GLY A 359 -1.25 9.88 0.37
CA GLY A 359 0.18 9.64 0.13
C GLY A 359 0.55 8.20 -0.23
N ILE A 360 1.84 7.87 -0.04
CA ILE A 360 2.40 6.52 -0.18
C ILE A 360 2.26 5.78 1.16
N GLN A 361 1.57 4.64 1.17
CA GLN A 361 1.29 3.86 2.39
C GLN A 361 1.22 2.35 2.08
N PRO A 362 1.32 1.47 3.08
CA PRO A 362 0.75 0.12 2.98
C PRO A 362 -0.76 0.25 2.74
N ARG A 363 -1.32 -0.63 1.89
CA ARG A 363 -2.70 -0.57 1.42
C ARG A 363 -3.35 -1.93 1.49
N THR A 364 -4.67 -1.92 1.71
CA THR A 364 -5.53 -3.07 1.46
C THR A 364 -6.72 -2.59 0.65
N THR A 365 -7.11 -3.34 -0.38
CA THR A 365 -8.22 -2.98 -1.27
C THR A 365 -8.95 -4.23 -1.72
N ILE A 366 -10.28 -4.16 -1.86
CA ILE A 366 -11.08 -5.21 -2.49
C ILE A 366 -11.53 -4.77 -3.89
N GLY A 367 -11.63 -5.71 -4.81
CA GLY A 367 -12.27 -5.58 -6.11
C GLY A 367 -13.18 -6.77 -6.43
N GLN A 368 -14.05 -6.59 -7.41
CA GLN A 368 -14.76 -7.69 -8.07
C GLN A 368 -14.74 -7.48 -9.59
N SER A 369 -14.42 -8.52 -10.36
CA SER A 369 -14.51 -8.49 -11.83
C SER A 369 -15.96 -8.63 -12.32
N LYS A 370 -16.23 -8.36 -13.60
CA LYS A 370 -17.56 -8.65 -14.20
C LYS A 370 -17.97 -10.13 -14.13
N ARG A 371 -17.02 -11.03 -13.94
CA ARG A 371 -17.21 -12.49 -13.94
C ARG A 371 -17.43 -13.07 -12.54
N GLY A 372 -17.31 -12.24 -11.50
CA GLY A 372 -17.48 -12.63 -10.11
C GLY A 372 -16.19 -12.79 -9.32
N ASP A 373 -15.01 -12.82 -9.99
CA ASP A 373 -13.71 -12.96 -9.35
C ASP A 373 -13.54 -11.89 -8.25
N ILE A 374 -13.27 -12.30 -7.01
CA ILE A 374 -12.99 -11.38 -5.90
C ILE A 374 -11.48 -11.16 -5.79
N LEU A 375 -11.09 -9.89 -5.80
CA LEU A 375 -9.71 -9.44 -5.86
C LEU A 375 -9.32 -8.81 -4.52
N MET A 376 -8.52 -9.50 -3.70
CA MET A 376 -8.03 -8.96 -2.42
C MET A 376 -6.56 -8.61 -2.53
N LEU A 377 -6.27 -7.31 -2.63
CA LEU A 377 -4.92 -6.78 -2.80
C LEU A 377 -4.39 -6.22 -1.47
N VAL A 378 -3.20 -6.66 -1.07
CA VAL A 378 -2.45 -6.10 0.08
C VAL A 378 -1.05 -5.68 -0.38
N ILE A 379 -0.71 -4.41 -0.14
CA ILE A 379 0.59 -3.82 -0.43
C ILE A 379 1.33 -3.57 0.88
N ASP A 380 2.53 -4.15 1.01
CA ASP A 380 3.44 -3.89 2.12
C ASP A 380 3.97 -2.45 2.04
N GLY A 381 4.35 -1.83 3.16
CA GLY A 381 4.87 -0.45 3.11
C GLY A 381 5.64 -0.02 4.35
N ARG A 382 6.04 1.27 4.38
CA ARG A 382 6.84 1.92 5.46
C ARG A 382 8.17 1.22 5.80
N GLN A 383 8.73 0.44 4.88
CA GLN A 383 9.93 -0.37 5.08
C GLN A 383 11.02 0.01 4.06
N VAL A 384 11.92 0.90 4.48
CA VAL A 384 13.05 1.37 3.65
C VAL A 384 13.89 0.18 3.19
N GLY A 385 14.14 0.11 1.88
CA GLY A 385 14.90 -0.99 1.25
C GLY A 385 14.10 -2.27 0.98
N TYR A 386 12.80 -2.30 1.27
CA TYR A 386 11.90 -3.42 0.95
C TYR A 386 10.65 -2.96 0.19
N SER A 387 9.78 -2.20 0.86
CA SER A 387 8.56 -1.63 0.29
C SER A 387 8.23 -0.34 1.04
N LEU A 388 8.15 0.79 0.33
CA LEU A 388 7.68 2.04 0.90
C LEU A 388 6.15 2.08 1.01
N GLY A 389 5.47 1.28 0.18
CA GLY A 389 4.02 1.33 -0.02
C GLY A 389 3.68 2.00 -1.35
N CYS A 390 2.39 2.21 -1.62
CA CYS A 390 1.93 2.83 -2.86
C CYS A 390 0.78 3.82 -2.65
N THR A 391 0.39 4.49 -3.73
CA THR A 391 -0.79 5.36 -3.76
C THR A 391 -2.07 4.57 -4.07
N VAL A 392 -3.23 5.13 -3.78
CA VAL A 392 -4.53 4.51 -4.15
C VAL A 392 -4.71 4.38 -5.67
N GLU A 393 -4.09 5.26 -6.46
CA GLU A 393 -4.01 5.11 -7.91
C GLU A 393 -3.19 3.90 -8.34
N ASP A 394 -2.06 3.63 -7.69
CA ASP A 394 -1.24 2.45 -7.98
C ASP A 394 -2.04 1.15 -7.71
N CYS A 395 -2.76 1.06 -6.57
CA CYS A 395 -3.69 -0.05 -6.29
C CYS A 395 -4.79 -0.18 -7.36
N LYS A 396 -5.42 0.93 -7.73
CA LYS A 396 -6.48 0.96 -8.76
C LYS A 396 -5.96 0.50 -10.13
N ASN A 397 -4.73 0.83 -10.50
CA ASN A 397 -4.13 0.33 -11.75
C ASN A 397 -4.00 -1.20 -11.71
N ILE A 398 -3.41 -1.76 -10.65
CA ILE A 398 -3.29 -3.23 -10.47
C ILE A 398 -4.67 -3.90 -10.60
N LEU A 399 -5.68 -3.41 -9.89
CA LEU A 399 -7.03 -3.99 -9.96
C LEU A 399 -7.65 -3.88 -11.37
N MET A 400 -7.38 -2.81 -12.13
CA MET A 400 -7.81 -2.69 -13.53
C MET A 400 -7.08 -3.67 -14.46
N ASP A 401 -5.80 -3.92 -14.23
CA ASP A 401 -5.02 -4.92 -14.99
C ASP A 401 -5.58 -6.34 -14.73
N TYR A 402 -6.12 -6.60 -13.54
CA TYR A 402 -6.89 -7.80 -13.19
C TYR A 402 -8.42 -7.67 -13.42
N LYS A 403 -8.85 -6.73 -14.27
CA LYS A 403 -10.22 -6.61 -14.79
C LYS A 403 -11.31 -6.35 -13.74
N ALA A 404 -10.96 -5.72 -12.62
CA ALA A 404 -11.93 -5.24 -11.64
C ALA A 404 -12.98 -4.31 -12.28
N TYR A 405 -14.25 -4.63 -12.07
CA TYR A 405 -15.40 -3.83 -12.46
C TYR A 405 -15.85 -2.91 -11.32
N GLN A 406 -15.75 -3.37 -10.08
CA GLN A 406 -15.97 -2.59 -8.87
C GLN A 406 -14.73 -2.72 -7.98
N ALA A 407 -14.31 -1.65 -7.29
CA ALA A 407 -13.22 -1.70 -6.32
C ALA A 407 -13.25 -0.58 -5.27
N MET A 408 -12.80 -0.91 -4.06
CA MET A 408 -12.83 -0.05 -2.88
C MET A 408 -11.52 -0.16 -2.08
N ASN A 409 -11.03 0.96 -1.54
CA ASN A 409 -9.95 0.96 -0.56
C ASN A 409 -10.47 0.58 0.83
N MET A 410 -9.74 -0.27 1.55
CA MET A 410 -10.04 -0.72 2.92
C MET A 410 -9.09 -0.05 3.93
N ASP A 411 -9.17 -0.43 5.21
CA ASP A 411 -8.18 0.03 6.19
C ASP A 411 -6.75 -0.34 5.78
N GLY A 412 -5.78 0.49 6.16
CA GLY A 412 -4.43 0.44 5.62
C GLY A 412 -3.33 0.56 6.67
N GLY A 413 -2.14 0.97 6.25
CA GLY A 413 -1.04 1.19 7.18
C GLY A 413 -0.62 -0.11 7.88
N SER A 414 -0.50 -0.08 9.20
CA SER A 414 -0.13 -1.27 9.98
C SER A 414 -1.25 -2.33 10.07
N SER A 415 -2.48 -2.01 9.68
CA SER A 415 -3.56 -3.00 9.54
C SER A 415 -3.40 -3.86 8.29
N SER A 416 -2.69 -3.37 7.26
CA SER A 416 -2.49 -4.08 5.99
C SER A 416 -1.78 -5.41 6.21
N VAL A 417 -2.52 -6.51 6.01
CA VAL A 417 -2.03 -7.86 6.21
C VAL A 417 -2.85 -8.88 5.42
N MET A 418 -2.17 -9.89 4.88
CA MET A 418 -2.73 -11.10 4.28
C MET A 418 -2.12 -12.32 4.98
N TRP A 419 -3.00 -13.16 5.51
CA TRP A 419 -2.68 -14.47 6.07
C TRP A 419 -3.31 -15.54 5.18
N TYR A 420 -2.58 -16.61 4.91
CA TYR A 420 -3.00 -17.72 4.05
C TYR A 420 -2.51 -19.04 4.67
N ASN A 421 -3.42 -20.01 4.80
CA ASN A 421 -3.15 -21.40 5.17
C ASN A 421 -2.13 -21.56 6.31
N GLY A 422 -2.40 -20.94 7.46
CA GLY A 422 -1.54 -20.99 8.65
C GLY A 422 -0.47 -19.89 8.73
N ASN A 423 -0.20 -19.15 7.65
CA ASN A 423 1.01 -18.33 7.51
C ASN A 423 0.71 -16.88 7.12
N TYR A 424 1.46 -15.93 7.69
CA TYR A 424 1.47 -14.54 7.22
C TYR A 424 2.34 -14.43 5.96
N ILE A 425 1.73 -14.12 4.81
CA ILE A 425 2.43 -14.05 3.52
C ILE A 425 2.80 -12.62 3.10
N THR A 426 2.22 -11.61 3.73
CA THR A 426 2.63 -10.19 3.67
C THR A 426 3.50 -9.79 4.86
N LYS A 427 4.28 -8.72 4.72
CA LYS A 427 5.14 -8.19 5.79
C LYS A 427 4.60 -6.86 6.30
N SER A 428 3.66 -6.93 7.25
CA SER A 428 3.06 -5.77 7.90
C SER A 428 4.11 -4.87 8.56
N CYS A 429 3.85 -3.56 8.57
CA CYS A 429 4.67 -2.57 9.29
C CYS A 429 4.21 -2.36 10.75
N SER A 430 3.37 -3.23 11.31
CA SER A 430 3.03 -3.20 12.73
C SER A 430 4.23 -3.60 13.60
N VAL A 431 4.21 -3.23 14.89
CA VAL A 431 5.31 -3.55 15.83
C VAL A 431 5.51 -5.05 16.02
N THR A 432 4.44 -5.85 15.88
CA THR A 432 4.48 -7.31 15.96
C THR A 432 4.83 -7.97 14.62
N GLY A 433 4.63 -7.27 13.51
CA GLY A 433 4.66 -7.83 12.14
C GLY A 433 3.41 -8.62 11.75
N LEU A 434 2.44 -8.80 12.67
CA LEU A 434 1.25 -9.64 12.50
C LEU A 434 -0.01 -8.85 12.06
N GLY A 435 0.15 -7.57 11.71
CA GLY A 435 -0.96 -6.62 11.55
C GLY A 435 -1.35 -5.94 12.86
N ARG A 436 -2.58 -5.44 12.94
CA ARG A 436 -3.21 -4.90 14.16
C ARG A 436 -4.35 -5.81 14.62
N TYR A 437 -4.84 -5.55 15.83
CA TYR A 437 -6.17 -6.00 16.24
C TYR A 437 -7.22 -5.21 15.45
N MET A 438 -8.13 -5.90 14.78
CA MET A 438 -9.11 -5.31 13.84
C MET A 438 -10.53 -5.74 14.23
N PRO A 439 -11.56 -4.92 13.95
CA PRO A 439 -12.93 -5.25 14.33
C PRO A 439 -13.47 -6.44 13.53
N ASP A 440 -12.96 -6.62 12.31
CA ASP A 440 -13.32 -7.64 11.35
C ASP A 440 -12.13 -8.01 10.45
N ALA A 441 -12.35 -9.03 9.61
CA ALA A 441 -11.52 -9.36 8.48
C ALA A 441 -12.39 -9.97 7.37
N LEU A 442 -12.01 -9.73 6.12
CA LEU A 442 -12.50 -10.51 4.98
C LEU A 442 -11.82 -11.88 5.01
N VAL A 443 -12.61 -12.94 4.87
CA VAL A 443 -12.12 -14.32 4.92
C VAL A 443 -12.57 -15.08 3.68
N ILE A 444 -11.70 -15.98 3.21
CA ILE A 444 -12.03 -17.00 2.21
C ILE A 444 -12.20 -18.33 2.96
N LYS A 445 -13.39 -18.89 2.92
CA LYS A 445 -13.67 -20.26 3.38
C LYS A 445 -13.08 -21.28 2.40
N LYS A 446 -12.69 -22.45 2.90
CA LYS A 446 -12.33 -23.60 2.07
C LYS A 446 -13.58 -24.12 1.36
N ALA A 447 -13.44 -24.66 0.15
CA ALA A 447 -14.58 -25.16 -0.64
C ALA A 447 -15.39 -26.22 0.12
N SER A 448 -14.72 -27.10 0.89
CA SER A 448 -15.37 -28.14 1.72
C SER A 448 -16.32 -27.58 2.79
N GLN A 449 -16.09 -26.36 3.29
CA GLN A 449 -16.96 -25.73 4.29
C GLN A 449 -18.33 -25.35 3.68
N LEU A 450 -18.36 -24.99 2.39
CA LEU A 450 -19.62 -24.74 1.67
C LEU A 450 -20.41 -26.03 1.44
N GLU A 451 -19.73 -27.14 1.12
CA GLU A 451 -20.40 -28.44 0.97
C GLU A 451 -21.12 -28.87 2.26
N GLU A 452 -20.44 -28.79 3.42
CA GLU A 452 -21.02 -29.14 4.72
C GLU A 452 -22.29 -28.32 5.05
N GLU A 453 -22.29 -27.01 4.75
CA GLU A 453 -23.45 -26.14 4.95
C GLU A 453 -24.67 -26.54 4.11
N THR A 454 -24.47 -27.07 2.90
CA THR A 454 -25.57 -27.56 2.04
C THR A 454 -26.16 -28.88 2.53
N VAL A 455 -25.35 -29.79 3.08
CA VAL A 455 -25.76 -31.14 3.49
C VAL A 455 -26.68 -31.13 4.74
N ILE A 456 -26.64 -30.08 5.57
CA ILE A 456 -27.36 -30.01 6.85
C ILE A 456 -28.90 -29.80 6.70
N LYS A 457 -29.42 -29.54 5.50
CA LYS A 457 -30.85 -29.17 5.29
C LYS A 457 -31.77 -30.27 4.74
N ALA A 458 -31.87 -31.37 5.49
CA ALA A 458 -33.02 -32.29 5.40
C ALA A 458 -33.58 -32.61 6.79
N LYS A 459 -34.40 -31.72 7.37
CA LYS A 459 -35.18 -32.06 8.58
C LYS A 459 -36.22 -33.13 8.20
N PRO A 460 -36.27 -34.30 8.85
CA PRO A 460 -37.34 -35.26 8.61
C PRO A 460 -38.68 -34.60 8.99
N GLY A 461 -39.67 -34.75 8.11
CA GLY A 461 -41.00 -34.16 8.30
C GLY A 461 -41.65 -34.60 9.61
N LYS A 462 -42.32 -33.66 10.28
CA LYS A 462 -43.22 -33.93 11.41
C LYS A 462 -44.67 -33.96 10.91
#